data_AF-A0A4Q3SN74-F1
#
_entry.id   AF-A0A4Q3SN74-F1
#
_cell.length_a   1.000
_cell.length_b   1.000
_cell.length_c   1.000
_cell.angle_alpha   90.00
_cell.angle_beta   90.00
_cell.angle_gamma   90.00
#
_symmetry.space_group_name_H-M   'P 1'
#
loop_
_entity.id
_entity.type
_entity.pdbx_description
1 polymer ?
#
loop_
_entity_poly.entity_id
_entity_poly.type
_entity_poly.pdbx_seq_one_letter_code
_entity_poly.pdbx_strand_id
1 'polypeptide(L)'
;MDDKMSSIEEQVLSEYKYGFVTDIEADEAPKGLDESTVRFISAKKNEPEWMLQWRLKAFQQFLKMKEPDWANINYPPIDYQDIIYYSAPKQKKTVSSLDEIDPELRATFEKLGISLNEQKRLS
;
A
#
# COMPACT_ATOMS: atom_id res chain seq x y z
N MET A 1 25.16 -3.94 -38.52
CA MET A 1 25.08 -4.91 -37.42
C MET A 1 23.72 -4.71 -36.81
N ASP A 2 22.80 -5.64 -37.07
CA ASP A 2 21.39 -5.51 -36.69
C ASP A 2 21.25 -5.55 -35.17
N ASP A 3 20.85 -4.41 -34.62
CA ASP A 3 20.53 -4.18 -33.22
C ASP A 3 19.11 -4.69 -32.95
N LYS A 4 18.94 -6.02 -32.95
CA LYS A 4 17.70 -6.68 -32.55
C LYS A 4 17.84 -7.12 -31.11
N MET A 5 17.15 -6.42 -30.21
CA MET A 5 16.95 -6.88 -28.83
C MET A 5 16.45 -8.33 -28.85
N SER A 6 17.03 -9.16 -28.00
CA SER A 6 16.59 -10.53 -27.82
C SER A 6 15.15 -10.54 -27.28
N SER A 7 14.34 -11.55 -27.65
CA SER A 7 12.98 -11.70 -27.10
C SER A 7 12.92 -11.73 -25.57
N ILE A 8 14.03 -12.07 -24.91
CA ILE A 8 14.15 -12.04 -23.46
C ILE A 8 14.25 -10.59 -22.96
N GLU A 9 15.06 -9.75 -23.61
CA GLU A 9 15.19 -8.32 -23.26
C GLU A 9 13.88 -7.56 -23.48
N GLU A 10 13.16 -7.84 -24.57
CA GLU A 10 11.83 -7.27 -24.82
C GLU A 10 10.82 -7.65 -23.71
N GLN A 11 10.85 -8.91 -23.25
CA GLN A 11 9.92 -9.39 -22.23
C GLN A 11 10.26 -8.85 -20.83
N VAL A 12 11.54 -8.68 -20.51
CA VAL A 12 12.00 -8.10 -19.23
C VAL A 12 11.76 -6.59 -19.16
N LEU A 13 11.90 -5.88 -20.28
CA LEU A 13 11.66 -4.43 -20.34
C LEU A 13 10.19 -4.07 -20.60
N SER A 14 9.35 -5.06 -20.93
CA SER A 14 7.92 -4.84 -21.06
C SER A 14 7.32 -4.41 -19.72
N GLU A 15 6.51 -3.36 -19.74
CA GLU A 15 5.80 -2.92 -18.54
C GLU A 15 4.91 -4.05 -18.04
N TYR A 16 4.94 -4.29 -16.73
CA TYR A 16 4.15 -5.35 -16.11
C TYR A 16 2.66 -5.07 -16.32
N LYS A 17 2.05 -5.80 -17.26
CA LYS A 17 0.65 -5.60 -17.71
C LYS A 17 -0.38 -5.61 -16.57
N TYR A 18 -0.04 -6.24 -15.44
CA TYR A 18 -0.91 -6.36 -14.26
C TYR A 18 -0.51 -5.44 -13.09
N GLY A 19 0.42 -4.49 -13.33
CA GLY A 19 0.82 -3.45 -12.38
C GLY A 19 -0.20 -2.32 -12.34
N PHE A 20 -1.40 -2.60 -11.84
CA PHE A 20 -2.47 -1.61 -11.76
C PHE A 20 -2.18 -0.64 -10.60
N VAL A 21 -1.90 0.62 -10.94
CA VAL A 21 -1.85 1.75 -9.99
C VAL A 21 -3.12 2.57 -10.17
N THR A 22 -3.76 2.95 -9.07
CA THR A 22 -4.88 3.90 -9.04
C THR A 22 -4.48 5.05 -8.13
N ASP A 23 -4.58 6.29 -8.58
CA ASP A 23 -4.12 7.46 -7.84
C ASP A 23 -5.25 8.03 -6.98
N ILE A 24 -5.59 7.28 -5.93
CA ILE A 24 -6.68 7.66 -5.04
C ILE A 24 -6.13 8.52 -3.92
N GLU A 25 -6.81 9.62 -3.64
CA GLU A 25 -6.51 10.46 -2.49
C GLU A 25 -6.52 9.64 -1.19
N ALA A 26 -5.37 9.51 -0.55
CA ALA A 26 -5.16 8.72 0.66
C ALA A 26 -5.04 9.61 1.91
N ASP A 27 -5.47 9.08 3.04
CA ASP A 27 -5.16 9.59 4.37
C ASP A 27 -3.94 8.84 4.89
N GLU A 28 -2.83 9.56 5.01
CA GLU A 28 -1.51 9.00 5.29
C GLU A 28 -1.00 9.47 6.66
N ALA A 29 -0.30 8.56 7.35
CA ALA A 29 0.50 8.95 8.51
C ALA A 29 1.70 9.81 8.06
N PRO A 30 2.24 10.67 8.94
CA PRO A 30 3.53 11.28 8.70
C PRO A 30 4.60 10.21 8.48
N LYS A 31 5.64 10.59 7.72
CA LYS A 31 6.82 9.74 7.55
C LYS A 31 7.48 9.48 8.90
N GLY A 32 7.94 8.25 9.06
CA GLY A 32 8.74 7.81 10.16
C GLY A 32 7.98 7.06 11.26
N LEU A 33 8.79 6.40 12.09
CA LEU A 33 8.32 5.48 13.11
C LEU A 33 8.64 6.03 14.50
N ASP A 34 7.60 6.48 15.18
CA ASP A 34 7.63 6.85 16.59
C ASP A 34 6.37 6.34 17.32
N GLU A 35 6.27 6.61 18.62
CA GLU A 35 5.08 6.25 19.40
C GLU A 35 3.81 6.97 18.91
N SER A 36 3.95 8.16 18.33
CA SER A 36 2.83 8.95 17.82
C SER A 36 2.22 8.29 16.58
N THR A 37 3.05 7.76 15.68
CA THR A 37 2.64 6.95 14.52
C THR A 37 1.91 5.70 14.98
N VAL A 38 2.43 4.99 16.00
CA VAL A 38 1.75 3.79 16.55
C VAL A 38 0.38 4.14 17.12
N ARG A 39 0.27 5.22 17.89
CA ARG A 39 -1.01 5.70 18.46
C ARG A 39 -1.98 6.15 17.37
N PHE A 40 -1.48 6.87 16.36
CA PHE A 40 -2.26 7.31 15.21
C PHE A 40 -2.88 6.11 14.49
N ILE A 41 -2.07 5.09 14.16
CA ILE A 41 -2.54 3.88 13.48
C ILE A 41 -3.59 3.15 14.32
N SER A 42 -3.33 3.00 15.61
CA SER A 42 -4.24 2.31 16.53
C SER A 42 -5.59 3.02 16.64
N ALA A 43 -5.58 4.35 16.73
CA ALA A 43 -6.80 5.18 16.72
C ALA A 43 -7.54 5.09 15.38
N LYS A 44 -6.83 5.14 14.24
CA LYS A 44 -7.43 5.00 12.90
C LYS A 44 -8.09 3.64 12.69
N LYS A 45 -7.51 2.59 13.26
CA LYS A 45 -8.03 1.21 13.17
C LYS A 45 -9.06 0.87 14.26
N ASN A 46 -9.37 1.81 15.15
CA ASN A 46 -10.27 1.60 16.28
C ASN A 46 -9.89 0.33 17.10
N GLU A 47 -8.60 0.17 17.34
CA GLU A 47 -8.07 -1.01 18.03
C GLU A 47 -8.40 -0.96 19.53
N PRO A 48 -8.60 -2.11 20.19
CA PRO A 48 -8.77 -2.17 21.63
C PRO A 48 -7.47 -1.80 22.36
N GLU A 49 -7.58 -1.24 23.58
CA GLU A 49 -6.45 -0.71 24.35
C GLU A 49 -5.31 -1.72 24.54
N TRP A 50 -5.63 -3.00 24.75
CA TRP A 50 -4.60 -4.04 24.92
C TRP A 50 -3.71 -4.19 23.68
N MET A 51 -4.25 -3.94 22.48
CA MET A 51 -3.52 -4.03 21.22
C MET A 51 -2.60 -2.82 21.05
N LEU A 52 -3.04 -1.62 21.43
CA LEU A 52 -2.19 -0.43 21.48
C LEU A 52 -0.99 -0.67 22.41
N GLN A 53 -1.24 -1.16 23.63
CA GLN A 53 -0.19 -1.46 24.60
C GLN A 53 0.79 -2.52 24.08
N TRP A 54 0.29 -3.55 23.39
CA TRP A 54 1.12 -4.56 22.77
C TRP A 54 2.02 -3.97 21.67
N ARG A 55 1.47 -3.13 20.79
CA ARG A 55 2.24 -2.44 19.74
C ARG A 55 3.31 -1.52 20.31
N LEU A 56 2.99 -0.75 21.36
CA LEU A 56 3.97 0.13 22.02
C LEU A 56 5.12 -0.67 22.64
N LYS A 57 4.82 -1.81 23.29
CA LYS A 57 5.86 -2.72 23.80
C LYS A 57 6.72 -3.28 22.68
N ALA A 58 6.12 -3.68 21.55
CA ALA A 58 6.86 -4.16 20.39
C ALA A 58 7.78 -3.07 19.81
N PHE A 59 7.31 -1.84 19.71
CA PHE A 59 8.12 -0.69 19.26
C PHE A 59 9.32 -0.46 20.18
N GLN A 60 9.14 -0.51 21.50
CA GLN A 60 10.26 -0.38 22.45
C GLN A 60 11.30 -1.51 22.32
N GLN A 61 10.88 -2.71 21.94
CA GLN A 61 11.81 -3.81 21.67
C GLN A 61 12.52 -3.60 20.34
N PHE A 62 11.79 -3.18 19.30
CA PHE A 62 12.34 -2.85 17.98
C PHE A 62 13.49 -1.83 18.07
N LEU A 63 13.33 -0.76 18.86
CA LEU A 63 14.39 0.24 19.07
C LEU A 63 15.68 -0.31 19.68
N LYS A 64 15.63 -1.47 20.34
CA LYS A 64 16.78 -2.13 20.97
C LYS A 64 17.39 -3.23 20.08
N MET A 65 16.68 -3.61 19.02
CA MET A 65 17.13 -4.64 18.09
C MET A 65 18.24 -4.07 17.20
N LYS A 66 19.15 -4.96 16.79
CA LYS A 66 20.14 -4.68 15.77
C LYS A 66 19.78 -5.47 14.53
N GLU A 67 19.95 -4.85 13.37
CA GLU A 67 19.78 -5.53 12.09
C GLU A 67 20.77 -6.71 12.00
N PRO A 68 20.31 -7.90 11.58
CA PRO A 68 21.17 -9.07 11.49
C PRO A 68 21.95 -9.13 10.16
N ASP A 69 23.24 -9.43 10.25
CA ASP A 69 24.16 -9.45 9.08
C ASP A 69 24.50 -10.85 8.56
N TRP A 70 23.77 -11.90 8.95
CA TRP A 70 24.11 -13.28 8.59
C TRP A 70 23.82 -13.64 7.11
N ALA A 71 23.05 -12.82 6.41
CA ALA A 71 22.69 -13.04 5.02
C ALA A 71 23.84 -12.64 4.09
N ASN A 72 24.18 -13.48 3.10
CA ASN A 72 25.18 -13.17 2.08
C ASN A 72 24.60 -12.26 0.97
N ILE A 73 24.01 -11.14 1.35
CA ILE A 73 23.38 -10.17 0.46
C ILE A 73 23.82 -8.78 0.92
N ASN A 74 24.23 -7.93 -0.02
CA ASN A 74 24.54 -6.53 0.23
C ASN A 74 23.35 -5.67 -0.17
N TYR A 75 22.83 -4.89 0.77
CA TYR A 75 21.80 -3.89 0.53
C TYR A 75 22.14 -2.62 1.31
N PRO A 76 21.72 -1.44 0.83
CA PRO A 76 21.90 -0.22 1.60
C PRO A 76 21.06 -0.27 2.89
N PRO A 77 21.53 0.37 3.99
CA PRO A 77 20.75 0.46 5.22
C PRO A 77 19.36 1.03 4.98
N ILE A 78 18.36 0.46 5.65
CA ILE A 78 16.97 0.91 5.53
C ILE A 78 16.80 2.19 6.35
N ASP A 79 16.38 3.28 5.70
CA ASP A 79 15.92 4.47 6.41
C ASP A 79 14.47 4.27 6.88
N TYR A 80 14.31 3.73 8.07
CA TYR A 80 12.99 3.55 8.70
C TYR A 80 12.24 4.86 8.93
N GLN A 81 12.92 6.01 8.90
CA GLN A 81 12.28 7.30 9.11
C GLN A 81 11.69 7.90 7.82
N ASP A 82 12.05 7.38 6.65
CA ASP A 82 11.49 7.84 5.37
C ASP A 82 10.22 7.06 4.93
N ILE A 83 9.82 6.05 5.72
CA ILE A 83 8.69 5.17 5.42
C ILE A 83 7.36 5.77 5.92
N ILE A 84 6.32 5.64 5.10
CA ILE A 84 4.92 5.92 5.50
C ILE A 84 4.30 4.60 6.00
N TYR A 85 4.04 4.52 7.30
CA TYR A 85 3.57 3.28 7.94
C TYR A 85 2.06 3.04 7.87
N TYR A 86 1.31 4.03 7.37
CA TYR A 86 -0.13 3.93 7.17
C TYR A 86 -0.55 4.81 6.01
N SER A 87 -1.24 4.20 5.06
CA SER A 87 -1.94 4.88 3.98
C SER A 87 -3.24 4.12 3.76
N ALA A 88 -4.35 4.82 3.81
CA ALA A 88 -5.67 4.27 3.55
C ALA A 88 -6.42 5.21 2.60
N PRO A 89 -7.15 4.68 1.60
CA PRO A 89 -7.93 5.53 0.70
C PRO A 89 -8.97 6.32 1.51
N LYS A 90 -9.10 7.62 1.23
CA LYS A 90 -10.12 8.43 1.89
C LYS A 90 -11.49 7.85 1.53
N GLN A 91 -12.25 7.45 2.56
CA GLN A 91 -13.61 6.97 2.35
C GLN A 91 -14.45 8.12 1.79
N LYS A 92 -14.73 8.07 0.48
CA LYS A 92 -15.80 8.88 -0.10
C LYS A 92 -17.11 8.42 0.54
N LYS A 93 -18.02 9.37 0.79
CA LYS A 93 -19.38 9.11 1.30
C LYS A 93 -19.93 7.88 0.59
N THR A 94 -20.59 6.99 1.32
CA THR A 94 -21.32 5.83 0.74
C THR A 94 -22.19 6.33 -0.39
N VAL A 95 -21.71 6.17 -1.60
CA VAL A 95 -22.38 6.58 -2.82
C VAL A 95 -23.57 5.67 -2.97
N SER A 96 -24.77 6.25 -2.88
CA SER A 96 -26.02 5.50 -2.92
C SER A 96 -26.38 5.07 -4.36
N SER A 97 -25.63 5.58 -5.35
CA SER A 97 -25.75 5.26 -6.76
C SER A 97 -24.37 5.08 -7.41
N LEU A 98 -24.29 4.16 -8.38
CA LEU A 98 -23.10 3.89 -9.22
C LEU A 98 -22.63 5.11 -10.04
N ASP A 99 -23.49 6.11 -10.20
CA ASP A 99 -23.18 7.35 -10.94
C ASP A 99 -22.28 8.31 -10.15
N GLU A 100 -22.20 8.15 -8.82
CA GLU A 100 -21.36 8.99 -7.94
C GLU A 100 -19.95 8.38 -7.72
N ILE A 101 -19.66 7.22 -8.32
CA ILE A 101 -18.36 6.57 -8.20
C ILE A 101 -17.27 7.40 -8.88
N ASP A 102 -16.11 7.49 -8.23
CA ASP A 102 -14.91 8.13 -8.76
C ASP A 102 -14.57 7.62 -10.17
N PRO A 103 -14.36 8.51 -11.16
CA PRO A 103 -13.90 8.15 -12.49
C PRO A 103 -12.69 7.20 -12.49
N GLU A 104 -11.75 7.36 -11.56
CA GLU A 104 -10.58 6.50 -11.45
C GLU A 104 -10.93 5.09 -10.99
N LEU A 105 -11.84 4.96 -10.02
CA LEU A 105 -12.28 3.64 -9.55
C LEU A 105 -13.01 2.87 -10.67
N ARG A 106 -13.81 3.59 -11.47
CA ARG A 106 -14.47 3.02 -12.65
C ARG A 106 -13.46 2.54 -13.69
N ALA A 107 -12.45 3.36 -13.99
CA ALA A 107 -11.37 3.01 -14.90
C ALA A 107 -10.58 1.78 -14.39
N THR A 108 -10.36 1.67 -13.08
CA THR A 108 -9.70 0.50 -12.48
C THR A 108 -10.54 -0.76 -12.63
N PHE A 109 -11.86 -0.71 -12.42
CA PHE A 109 -12.73 -1.87 -12.65
C PHE A 109 -12.74 -2.33 -14.12
N GLU A 110 -12.80 -1.39 -15.06
CA GLU A 110 -12.69 -1.68 -16.50
C GLU A 110 -11.33 -2.31 -16.84
N LYS A 111 -10.25 -1.77 -16.26
CA LYS A 111 -8.88 -2.26 -16.46
C LYS A 111 -8.68 -3.68 -15.88
N LEU A 112 -9.40 -4.01 -14.79
CA LEU A 112 -9.43 -5.34 -14.19
C LEU A 112 -10.38 -6.33 -14.92
N GLY A 113 -11.16 -5.86 -15.90
CA GLY A 113 -12.13 -6.67 -16.63
C GLY A 113 -13.36 -7.08 -15.81
N ILE A 114 -13.63 -6.39 -14.70
CA ILE A 114 -14.78 -6.64 -13.84
C ILE A 114 -15.96 -5.84 -14.37
N SER A 115 -16.99 -6.53 -14.87
CA SER A 115 -18.18 -5.87 -15.41
C SER A 115 -19.02 -5.28 -14.28
N LEU A 116 -19.21 -3.95 -14.27
CA LEU A 116 -20.07 -3.21 -13.33
C LEU A 116 -21.51 -3.75 -13.30
N ASN A 117 -21.96 -4.44 -14.36
CA ASN A 117 -23.28 -5.04 -14.43
C ASN A 117 -23.45 -6.28 -13.53
N GLU A 118 -22.39 -7.02 -13.22
CA GLU A 118 -22.49 -8.17 -12.30
C GLU A 118 -22.66 -7.72 -10.84
N GLN A 119 -22.04 -6.60 -10.45
CA GLN A 119 -22.21 -5.99 -9.13
C GLN A 119 -23.64 -5.49 -8.89
N LYS A 120 -24.32 -4.96 -9.92
CA LYS A 120 -25.75 -4.55 -9.83
C LYS A 120 -26.68 -5.69 -9.38
N ARG A 121 -26.25 -6.95 -9.52
CA ARG A 121 -27.06 -8.13 -9.22
C ARG A 121 -26.79 -8.71 -7.83
N LEU A 122 -25.75 -8.23 -7.14
CA LEU A 122 -25.30 -8.70 -5.82
C LEU A 122 -25.59 -7.69 -4.70
N SER A 123 -26.12 -6.51 -5.03
CA SER A 123 -26.64 -5.50 -4.09
C SER A 123 -28.06 -5.77 -3.65
#